data_AF-A0A9W9RZB8-F1
#
_entry.id   AF-A0A9W9RZB8-F1
#
_cell.length_a   1.000
_cell.length_b   1.000
_cell.length_c   1.000
_cell.angle_alpha   90.00
_cell.angle_beta   90.00
_cell.angle_gamma   90.00
#
_symmetry.space_group_name_H-M   'P 1'
#
loop_
_entity.id
_entity.type
_entity.pdbx_description
1 polymer ?
#
loop_
_entity_poly.entity_id
_entity_poly.type
_entity_poly.pdbx_seq_one_letter_code
_entity_poly.pdbx_strand_id
1 'polypeptide(L)'
;MCFVIASQFCLDIYTISLNTGKIDEDSLSKLFQKLPSRCIILREDVDNAEMGLPLYREVEKGDKIGFPENKTVRHSGISFSALMDCLDGVGAQEGRILIMTTNHPDKMDAALTRPNSVDKMFHFGYAGKSSIESILRLIYKPLIDLEFANVSCITTRKMENQPAGAMKPQKILDLFIEFAELVPAEQYTAAEIQSHLLGFKDEPELAVKRVAEWVKDTVGVEFSSSNS
;
A
#
# COMPACT_ATOMS: atom_id res chain seq x y z
N MET A 1 2.94 -0.09 5.39
CA MET A 1 3.09 1.06 6.30
C MET A 1 2.19 0.96 7.54
N CYS A 2 0.88 0.80 7.39
CA CYS A 2 -0.09 0.75 8.51
C CYS A 2 0.34 -0.19 9.67
N PHE A 3 0.73 -1.42 9.35
CA PHE A 3 1.22 -2.39 10.34
C PHE A 3 2.43 -1.93 11.16
N VAL A 4 3.35 -1.17 10.55
CA VAL A 4 4.54 -0.64 11.25
C VAL A 4 4.13 0.45 12.24
N ILE A 5 3.22 1.33 11.84
CA ILE A 5 2.67 2.38 12.71
C ILE A 5 1.93 1.74 13.89
N ALA A 6 1.05 0.78 13.61
CA ALA A 6 0.33 0.05 14.64
C ALA A 6 1.25 -0.61 15.67
N SER A 7 2.31 -1.30 15.19
CA SER A 7 3.32 -1.92 16.05
C SER A 7 4.09 -0.90 16.89
N GLN A 8 4.53 0.21 16.28
CA GLN A 8 5.30 1.25 16.96
C GLN A 8 4.50 1.94 18.09
N PHE A 9 3.19 2.10 17.91
CA PHE A 9 2.31 2.76 18.87
C PHE A 9 1.50 1.78 19.74
N CYS A 10 1.73 0.47 19.58
CA CYS A 10 0.97 -0.60 20.24
C CYS A 10 -0.56 -0.42 20.09
N LEU A 11 -1.00 -0.14 18.86
CA LEU A 11 -2.42 0.03 18.52
C LEU A 11 -2.92 -1.17 17.72
N ASP A 12 -4.16 -1.58 17.99
CA ASP A 12 -4.85 -2.59 17.19
C ASP A 12 -5.35 -1.99 15.87
N ILE A 13 -5.30 -2.79 14.80
CA ILE A 13 -5.82 -2.43 13.48
C ILE A 13 -7.19 -3.10 13.27
N TYR A 14 -8.18 -2.29 12.90
CA TYR A 14 -9.52 -2.76 12.53
C TYR A 14 -9.78 -2.43 11.06
N THR A 15 -9.91 -3.45 10.22
CA THR A 15 -10.22 -3.26 8.80
C THR A 15 -11.73 -3.18 8.59
N ILE A 16 -12.18 -2.21 7.79
CA ILE A 16 -13.60 -2.04 7.45
C ILE A 16 -13.88 -2.25 5.95
N SER A 17 -14.88 -3.09 5.67
CA SER A 17 -15.33 -3.43 4.32
C SER A 17 -16.73 -2.88 4.05
N LEU A 18 -16.83 -1.75 3.33
CA LEU A 18 -18.10 -1.08 3.01
C LEU A 18 -18.75 -1.57 1.70
N ASN A 19 -18.10 -2.50 0.98
CA ASN A 19 -18.56 -3.01 -0.33
C ASN A 19 -19.67 -4.09 -0.20
N THR A 20 -20.07 -4.44 1.01
CA THR A 20 -21.18 -5.37 1.22
C THR A 20 -22.44 -4.57 1.48
N GLY A 21 -23.41 -4.59 0.55
CA GLY A 21 -24.73 -3.96 0.70
C GLY A 21 -25.61 -4.52 1.84
N LYS A 22 -24.98 -5.09 2.88
CA LYS A 22 -25.58 -5.61 4.10
C LYS A 22 -25.43 -4.67 5.29
N ILE A 23 -24.54 -3.68 5.22
CA ILE A 23 -24.28 -2.76 6.33
C ILE A 23 -25.01 -1.45 6.04
N ASP A 24 -25.89 -1.05 6.95
CA ASP A 24 -26.55 0.26 6.97
C ASP A 24 -25.79 1.24 7.89
N GLU A 25 -26.14 2.52 7.80
CA GLU A 25 -25.50 3.59 8.59
C GLU A 25 -25.70 3.38 10.11
N ASP A 26 -26.87 2.86 10.51
CA ASP A 26 -27.16 2.56 11.92
C ASP A 26 -26.26 1.44 12.47
N SER A 27 -26.01 0.38 11.69
CA SER A 27 -25.10 -0.70 12.09
C SER A 27 -23.65 -0.22 12.09
N LEU A 28 -23.28 0.67 11.16
CA LEU A 28 -21.98 1.31 11.15
C LEU A 28 -21.75 2.12 12.43
N SER A 29 -22.68 2.99 12.79
CA SER A 29 -22.60 3.79 14.03
C SER A 29 -22.46 2.90 15.27
N LYS A 30 -23.24 1.81 15.36
CA LYS A 30 -23.14 0.83 16.45
C LYS A 30 -21.79 0.10 16.48
N LEU A 31 -21.21 -0.19 15.31
CA LEU A 31 -19.88 -0.79 15.23
C LEU A 31 -18.83 0.20 15.76
N PHE A 32 -18.90 1.45 15.33
CA PHE A 32 -18.03 2.51 15.82
C PHE A 32 -18.20 2.77 17.31
N GLN A 33 -19.38 2.62 17.89
CA GLN A 33 -19.55 2.74 19.35
C GLN A 33 -18.87 1.59 20.13
N LYS A 34 -18.72 0.41 19.52
CA LYS A 34 -18.07 -0.76 20.13
C LYS A 34 -16.55 -0.79 19.95
N LEU A 35 -16.02 -0.01 19.01
CA LEU A 35 -14.57 0.05 18.78
C LEU A 35 -13.85 0.65 20.00
N PRO A 36 -12.63 0.18 20.32
CA PRO A 36 -11.81 0.81 21.35
C PRO A 36 -11.58 2.30 21.07
N SER A 37 -11.32 3.07 22.13
CA SER A 37 -10.98 4.50 22.02
C SER A 37 -9.57 4.74 21.50
N ARG A 38 -8.73 3.71 21.41
CA ARG A 38 -7.34 3.80 20.92
C ARG A 38 -7.05 2.71 19.90
N CYS A 39 -7.44 2.93 18.66
CA CYS A 39 -7.20 1.99 17.58
C CYS A 39 -6.97 2.69 16.24
N ILE A 40 -6.39 1.95 15.31
CA ILE A 40 -6.28 2.34 13.92
C ILE A 40 -7.40 1.64 13.15
N ILE A 41 -8.14 2.40 12.37
CA ILE A 41 -9.15 1.90 11.45
C ILE A 41 -8.54 1.97 10.06
N LEU A 42 -8.51 0.84 9.36
CA LEU A 42 -7.94 0.73 8.03
C LEU A 42 -9.06 0.50 7.01
N ARG A 43 -9.12 1.37 6.00
CA ARG A 43 -9.99 1.21 4.85
C ARG A 43 -9.13 1.16 3.60
N GLU A 44 -9.01 -0.04 3.05
CA GLU A 44 -8.26 -0.27 1.81
C GLU A 44 -9.13 0.03 0.59
N ASP A 45 -8.47 0.47 -0.49
CA ASP A 45 -9.01 0.71 -1.83
C ASP A 45 -10.35 1.47 -1.83
N VAL A 46 -10.32 2.69 -1.29
CA VAL A 46 -11.51 3.53 -1.16
C VAL A 46 -12.15 3.90 -2.51
N ASP A 47 -11.36 3.96 -3.57
CA ASP A 47 -11.76 4.18 -4.96
C ASP A 47 -12.63 3.05 -5.54
N ASN A 48 -12.48 1.82 -5.06
CA ASN A 48 -13.28 0.69 -5.51
C ASN A 48 -14.71 0.67 -4.90
N ALA A 49 -14.96 1.46 -3.86
CA ALA A 49 -16.23 1.47 -3.13
C ALA A 49 -17.36 2.23 -3.85
N GLU A 50 -17.01 3.18 -4.72
CA GLU A 50 -17.97 4.04 -5.42
C GLU A 50 -18.52 3.43 -6.72
N MET A 51 -17.98 2.30 -7.17
CA MET A 51 -18.54 1.49 -8.27
C MET A 51 -19.75 0.65 -7.83
N GLY A 52 -20.49 1.12 -6.83
CA GLY A 52 -21.89 0.79 -6.66
C GLY A 52 -22.69 1.42 -7.78
N LEU A 53 -22.68 0.76 -8.95
CA LEU A 53 -23.61 1.03 -10.05
C LEU A 53 -24.98 1.36 -9.45
N PRO A 54 -25.69 2.40 -9.92
CA PRO A 54 -27.10 2.51 -9.61
C PRO A 54 -27.71 1.17 -10.00
N LEU A 55 -28.21 0.40 -9.02
CA LEU A 55 -29.01 -0.77 -9.31
C LEU A 55 -30.24 -0.27 -10.05
N TYR A 56 -30.15 -0.22 -11.37
CA TYR A 56 -31.31 -0.21 -12.25
C TYR A 56 -31.99 -1.55 -11.95
N ARG A 57 -32.92 -1.53 -10.99
CA ARG A 57 -33.93 -2.55 -10.90
C ARG A 57 -34.62 -2.51 -12.26
N GLU A 58 -34.33 -3.49 -13.11
CA GLU A 58 -35.12 -3.72 -14.32
C GLU A 58 -36.57 -3.81 -13.87
N VAL A 59 -37.33 -2.77 -14.16
CA VAL A 59 -38.77 -2.78 -13.96
C VAL A 59 -39.29 -3.66 -15.09
N GLU A 60 -39.64 -4.90 -14.77
CA GLU A 60 -40.44 -5.73 -15.67
C GLU A 60 -41.63 -4.89 -16.14
N LYS A 61 -41.77 -4.75 -17.46
CA LYS A 61 -42.82 -3.98 -18.12
C LYS A 61 -44.19 -4.47 -17.67
N GLY A 62 -44.81 -3.75 -16.75
CA GLY A 62 -46.24 -3.79 -16.45
C GLY A 62 -46.81 -2.39 -16.62
N ASP A 63 -47.62 -2.20 -17.67
CA ASP A 63 -48.37 -0.98 -17.99
C ASP A 63 -49.00 -0.33 -16.75
N LYS A 64 -48.58 0.89 -16.38
CA LYS A 64 -49.45 1.98 -15.90
C LYS A 64 -48.80 3.34 -16.19
N ILE A 65 -49.55 4.20 -16.90
CA ILE A 65 -49.23 5.59 -17.17
C ILE A 65 -49.42 6.36 -15.85
N GLY A 66 -48.32 6.76 -15.21
CA GLY A 66 -48.29 7.56 -13.99
C GLY A 66 -47.08 8.50 -14.01
N PHE A 67 -47.29 9.72 -13.53
CA PHE A 67 -46.34 10.84 -13.51
C PHE A 67 -44.91 10.45 -13.04
N PRO A 68 -43.85 11.12 -13.53
CA PRO A 68 -42.48 10.80 -13.13
C PRO A 68 -42.24 11.32 -11.69
N GLU A 69 -42.56 10.51 -10.69
CA GLU A 69 -42.05 10.71 -9.34
C GLU A 69 -40.54 10.43 -9.33
N ASN A 70 -39.79 11.33 -8.68
CA ASN A 70 -38.35 11.27 -8.46
C ASN A 70 -37.90 9.85 -8.10
N LYS A 71 -37.33 9.13 -9.09
CA LYS A 71 -36.65 7.86 -8.86
C LYS A 71 -35.39 8.15 -8.06
N THR A 72 -35.49 8.07 -6.73
CA THR A 72 -34.33 8.05 -5.84
C THR A 72 -33.49 6.84 -6.19
N VAL A 73 -32.37 7.06 -6.86
CA VAL A 73 -31.31 6.07 -7.02
C VAL A 73 -30.90 5.65 -5.62
N ARG A 74 -31.26 4.43 -5.20
CA ARG A 74 -30.74 3.87 -3.95
C ARG A 74 -29.34 3.36 -4.24
N HIS A 75 -28.34 4.17 -3.89
CA HIS A 75 -26.97 3.67 -3.77
C HIS A 75 -26.98 2.63 -2.63
N SER A 76 -26.76 1.36 -2.95
CA SER A 76 -26.82 0.26 -1.97
C SER A 76 -25.51 0.11 -1.18
N GLY A 77 -24.83 1.22 -0.90
CA GLY A 77 -23.55 1.27 -0.21
C GLY A 77 -23.50 2.43 0.76
N ILE A 78 -22.69 2.29 1.81
CA ILE A 78 -22.41 3.35 2.77
C ILE A 78 -21.58 4.43 2.07
N SER A 79 -22.01 5.68 2.18
CA SER A 79 -21.26 6.83 1.65
C SER A 79 -20.02 7.15 2.51
N PHE A 80 -19.02 7.80 1.92
CA PHE A 80 -17.87 8.30 2.69
C PHE A 80 -18.27 9.33 3.74
N SER A 81 -19.30 10.14 3.46
CA SER A 81 -19.87 11.06 4.45
C SER A 81 -20.36 10.31 5.70
N ALA A 82 -21.10 9.22 5.52
CA ALA A 82 -21.61 8.43 6.66
C ALA A 82 -20.47 7.78 7.48
N LEU A 83 -19.37 7.40 6.83
CA LEU A 83 -18.17 6.92 7.53
C LEU A 83 -17.52 8.06 8.35
N MET A 84 -17.43 9.26 7.78
CA MET A 84 -16.85 10.41 8.47
C MET A 84 -17.71 10.87 9.64
N ASP A 85 -19.03 10.95 9.47
CA ASP A 85 -19.96 11.29 10.55
C ASP A 85 -19.82 10.33 11.77
N CYS A 86 -19.40 9.08 11.56
CA CYS A 86 -19.10 8.14 12.64
C CYS A 86 -17.76 8.38 13.36
N LEU A 87 -16.83 9.09 12.71
CA LEU A 87 -15.48 9.39 13.18
C LEU A 87 -15.33 10.79 13.78
N ASP A 88 -15.94 11.80 13.16
CA ASP A 88 -15.80 13.21 13.53
C ASP A 88 -17.12 13.88 13.93
N GLY A 89 -18.23 13.15 13.85
CA GLY A 89 -19.55 13.65 14.23
C GLY A 89 -19.66 13.99 15.72
N VAL A 90 -20.71 14.73 16.07
CA VAL A 90 -20.95 15.27 17.43
C VAL A 90 -20.96 14.20 18.54
N GLY A 91 -21.25 12.95 18.19
CA GLY A 91 -21.24 11.81 19.12
C GLY A 91 -20.04 10.87 18.99
N ALA A 92 -19.03 11.23 18.19
CA ALA A 92 -17.90 10.36 17.92
C ALA A 92 -16.94 10.27 19.12
N GLN A 93 -16.36 9.08 19.33
CA GLN A 93 -15.35 8.87 20.36
C GLN A 93 -13.97 9.27 19.83
N GLU A 94 -13.25 10.07 20.61
CA GLU A 94 -11.89 10.50 20.31
C GLU A 94 -10.86 9.36 20.43
N GLY A 95 -9.65 9.60 19.89
CA GLY A 95 -8.48 8.73 20.05
C GLY A 95 -8.31 7.66 18.96
N ARG A 96 -9.11 7.73 17.89
CA ARG A 96 -9.05 6.83 16.75
C ARG A 96 -8.37 7.48 15.56
N ILE A 97 -7.65 6.66 14.80
CA ILE A 97 -6.97 7.10 13.57
C ILE A 97 -7.57 6.32 12.40
N LEU A 98 -8.14 7.03 11.42
CA LEU A 98 -8.52 6.41 10.15
C LEU A 98 -7.36 6.51 9.15
N ILE A 99 -6.96 5.38 8.57
CA ILE A 99 -6.02 5.30 7.45
C ILE A 99 -6.78 4.75 6.25
N MET A 100 -6.72 5.49 5.14
CA MET A 100 -7.29 5.09 3.85
C MET A 100 -6.18 4.88 2.82
N THR A 101 -6.35 3.92 1.92
CA THR A 101 -5.48 3.74 0.75
C THR A 101 -6.30 3.85 -0.52
N THR A 102 -5.74 4.49 -1.55
CA THR A 102 -6.35 4.63 -2.88
C THR A 102 -5.26 4.62 -3.94
N ASN A 103 -5.55 4.03 -5.10
CA ASN A 103 -4.70 4.17 -6.28
C ASN A 103 -5.19 5.32 -7.18
N HIS A 104 -6.44 5.74 -7.01
CA HIS A 104 -7.08 6.83 -7.76
C HIS A 104 -7.51 7.97 -6.82
N PRO A 105 -6.59 8.84 -6.38
CA PRO A 105 -6.94 9.99 -5.54
C PRO A 105 -7.88 10.98 -6.25
N ASP A 106 -7.89 10.99 -7.59
CA ASP A 106 -8.79 11.78 -8.44
C ASP A 106 -10.24 11.31 -8.39
N LYS A 107 -10.49 10.05 -8.04
CA LYS A 107 -11.83 9.46 -7.92
C LYS A 107 -12.43 9.56 -6.52
N MET A 108 -11.73 10.20 -5.58
CA MET A 108 -12.21 10.30 -4.20
C MET A 108 -13.37 11.29 -4.08
N ASP A 109 -14.39 10.92 -3.30
CA ASP A 109 -15.55 11.76 -2.95
C ASP A 109 -15.11 13.14 -2.41
N ALA A 110 -15.78 14.18 -2.87
CA ALA A 110 -15.59 15.55 -2.40
C ALA A 110 -15.83 15.71 -0.89
N ALA A 111 -16.55 14.80 -0.23
CA ALA A 111 -16.69 14.76 1.23
C ALA A 111 -15.36 14.54 1.96
N LEU A 112 -14.44 13.78 1.35
CA LEU A 112 -13.10 13.49 1.89
C LEU A 112 -12.12 14.66 1.67
N THR A 113 -12.36 15.49 0.66
CA THR A 113 -11.54 16.66 0.36
C THR A 113 -12.00 17.92 1.10
N ARG A 114 -13.06 17.84 1.92
CA ARG A 114 -13.49 18.95 2.77
C ARG A 114 -12.41 19.28 3.80
N PRO A 115 -12.20 20.57 4.10
CA PRO A 115 -11.32 20.98 5.19
C PRO A 115 -11.74 20.27 6.49
N ASN A 116 -10.77 19.66 7.17
CA ASN A 116 -10.89 18.89 8.43
C ASN A 116 -11.34 17.41 8.29
N SER A 117 -11.75 16.92 7.12
CA SER A 117 -12.06 15.48 6.95
C SER A 117 -10.80 14.61 6.81
N VAL A 118 -9.75 15.17 6.19
CA VAL A 118 -8.45 14.50 6.00
C VAL A 118 -7.33 15.46 6.42
N ASP A 119 -6.62 15.11 7.49
CA ASP A 119 -5.54 15.95 8.04
C ASP A 119 -4.24 15.85 7.25
N LYS A 120 -3.95 14.67 6.69
CA LYS A 120 -2.68 14.34 6.03
C LYS A 120 -2.91 13.43 4.83
N MET A 121 -2.28 13.79 3.70
CA MET A 121 -2.20 12.96 2.51
C MET A 121 -0.74 12.68 2.19
N PHE A 122 -0.42 11.42 1.95
CA PHE A 122 0.91 10.97 1.56
C PHE A 122 0.84 10.33 0.19
N HIS A 123 1.57 10.89 -0.77
CA HIS A 123 1.66 10.34 -2.12
C HIS A 123 2.87 9.40 -2.19
N PHE A 124 2.62 8.14 -2.57
CA PHE A 124 3.65 7.14 -2.80
C PHE A 124 3.91 7.03 -4.30
N GLY A 125 4.93 7.75 -4.77
CA GLY A 125 5.34 7.72 -6.17
C GLY A 125 6.45 6.72 -6.46
N TYR A 126 7.07 6.89 -7.62
CA TYR A 126 8.22 6.10 -8.05
C TYR A 126 9.45 6.32 -7.14
N ALA A 127 10.30 5.31 -7.07
CA ALA A 127 11.49 5.31 -6.25
C ALA A 127 12.61 6.13 -6.91
N GLY A 128 13.12 7.12 -6.18
CA GLY A 128 14.38 7.76 -6.50
C GLY A 128 15.59 6.88 -6.15
N LYS A 129 16.79 7.33 -6.53
CA LYS A 129 18.05 6.61 -6.28
C LYS A 129 18.28 6.25 -4.81
N SER A 130 18.03 7.19 -3.91
CA SER A 130 18.18 6.98 -2.46
C SER A 130 17.23 5.90 -1.91
N SER A 131 16.01 5.82 -2.45
CA SER A 131 15.04 4.78 -2.09
C SER A 131 15.51 3.41 -2.60
N ILE A 132 15.99 3.33 -3.84
CA ILE A 132 16.55 2.10 -4.42
C ILE A 132 17.71 1.58 -3.56
N GLU A 133 18.66 2.44 -3.20
CA GLU A 133 19.78 2.10 -2.31
C GLU A 133 19.30 1.61 -0.94
N SER A 134 18.28 2.26 -0.38
CA SER A 134 17.71 1.88 0.92
C SER A 134 17.05 0.50 0.88
N ILE A 135 16.32 0.19 -0.20
CA ILE A 135 15.68 -1.11 -0.41
C ILE A 135 16.74 -2.21 -0.55
N LEU A 136 17.78 -1.99 -1.36
CA LEU A 136 18.90 -2.92 -1.52
C LEU A 136 19.57 -3.22 -0.18
N ARG A 137 19.93 -2.18 0.57
CA ARG A 137 20.54 -2.31 1.89
C ARG A 137 19.64 -3.08 2.85
N LEU A 138 18.33 -2.86 2.80
CA LEU A 138 17.38 -3.52 3.69
C LEU A 138 17.27 -5.03 3.37
N ILE A 139 17.14 -5.39 2.10
CA ILE A 139 16.95 -6.78 1.66
C ILE A 139 18.20 -7.62 1.94
N TYR A 140 19.38 -7.08 1.60
CA TYR A 140 20.64 -7.79 1.77
C TYR A 140 21.34 -7.47 3.09
N LYS A 141 20.68 -6.77 4.01
CA LYS A 141 21.19 -6.48 5.36
C LYS A 141 21.79 -7.71 6.05
N PRO A 142 21.17 -8.91 6.03
CA PRO A 142 21.77 -10.09 6.64
C PRO A 142 23.15 -10.44 6.08
N LEU A 143 23.35 -10.31 4.76
CA LEU A 143 24.63 -10.59 4.11
C LEU A 143 25.69 -9.55 4.48
N ILE A 144 25.28 -8.30 4.69
CA ILE A 144 26.14 -7.19 5.09
C ILE A 144 26.53 -7.31 6.57
N ASP A 145 25.55 -7.54 7.46
CA ASP A 145 25.74 -7.57 8.92
C ASP A 145 26.54 -8.80 9.40
N LEU A 146 26.40 -9.95 8.72
CA LEU A 146 27.18 -11.16 9.00
C LEU A 146 28.70 -10.93 8.91
N GLU A 147 29.14 -9.95 8.13
CA GLU A 147 30.55 -9.60 8.03
C GLU A 147 30.99 -8.49 8.99
N PHE A 148 30.15 -7.50 9.30
CA PHE A 148 30.52 -6.48 10.30
C PHE A 148 30.72 -7.07 11.71
N ALA A 149 29.99 -8.14 12.05
CA ALA A 149 30.26 -8.93 13.25
C ALA A 149 31.65 -9.60 13.23
N ASN A 150 32.11 -10.05 12.05
CA ASN A 150 33.44 -10.66 11.85
C ASN A 150 34.59 -9.63 11.81
N VAL A 151 34.30 -8.36 11.53
CA VAL A 151 35.28 -7.26 11.54
C VAL A 151 35.51 -6.72 12.95
N SER A 152 34.56 -6.87 13.89
CA SER A 152 34.76 -6.47 15.28
C SER A 152 35.64 -7.42 16.10
N CYS A 153 35.94 -8.62 15.59
CA CYS A 153 36.83 -9.58 16.25
C CYS A 153 38.17 -9.75 15.49
N ILE A 154 38.86 -8.65 15.19
CA ILE A 154 40.29 -8.71 14.84
C ILE A 154 41.10 -8.91 16.13
N THR A 155 41.20 -10.15 16.61
CA THR A 155 42.41 -10.64 17.28
C THR A 155 42.72 -12.04 16.79
N THR A 156 43.63 -12.09 15.80
CA THR A 156 44.57 -13.19 15.53
C THR A 156 44.07 -14.62 15.80
N ARG A 157 43.23 -15.17 14.93
CA ARG A 157 43.26 -16.62 14.63
C ARG A 157 43.03 -16.85 13.14
N LYS A 158 44.09 -17.26 12.44
CA LYS A 158 43.97 -18.14 11.27
C LYS A 158 43.18 -19.37 11.72
N MET A 159 41.98 -19.60 11.21
CA MET A 159 41.45 -20.95 11.05
C MET A 159 40.59 -21.02 9.80
N GLU A 160 40.95 -21.97 8.96
CA GLU A 160 40.18 -22.54 7.87
C GLU A 160 38.80 -22.95 8.39
N ASN A 161 37.77 -22.44 7.73
CA ASN A 161 36.47 -23.06 7.44
C ASN A 161 35.48 -21.93 7.12
N GLN A 162 35.65 -21.35 5.93
CA GLN A 162 34.60 -20.52 5.33
C GLN A 162 33.44 -21.43 4.92
N PRO A 163 32.18 -21.15 5.31
CA PRO A 163 31.07 -21.69 4.56
C PRO A 163 31.19 -21.15 3.13
N ALA A 164 31.20 -22.06 2.16
CA ALA A 164 31.61 -21.86 0.77
C ALA A 164 30.66 -20.98 -0.09
N GLY A 165 30.03 -19.97 0.49
CA GLY A 165 29.10 -19.07 -0.19
C GLY A 165 29.13 -17.61 0.25
N ALA A 166 30.04 -17.20 1.14
CA ALA A 166 30.10 -15.82 1.61
C ALA A 166 30.83 -14.91 0.60
N MET A 167 30.08 -13.97 0.01
CA MET A 167 30.56 -12.97 -0.94
C MET A 167 31.14 -11.76 -0.20
N LYS A 168 32.33 -11.29 -0.61
CA LYS A 168 33.01 -10.14 0.03
C LYS A 168 32.13 -8.87 -0.01
N PRO A 169 32.10 -8.05 1.06
CA PRO A 169 31.15 -6.95 1.24
C PRO A 169 31.40 -5.78 0.31
N GLN A 170 32.66 -5.53 -0.09
CA GLN A 170 32.98 -4.58 -1.15
C GLN A 170 32.32 -4.98 -2.48
N LYS A 171 32.31 -6.28 -2.80
CA LYS A 171 31.69 -6.77 -4.03
C LYS A 171 30.17 -6.61 -4.00
N ILE A 172 29.53 -6.71 -2.84
CA ILE A 172 28.09 -6.44 -2.66
C ILE A 172 27.78 -4.95 -2.85
N LEU A 173 28.61 -4.06 -2.30
CA LEU A 173 28.46 -2.62 -2.48
C LEU A 173 28.66 -2.21 -3.95
N ASP A 174 29.64 -2.79 -4.64
CA ASP A 174 29.89 -2.55 -6.05
C ASP A 174 28.67 -2.97 -6.90
N LEU A 175 28.07 -4.13 -6.59
CA LEU A 175 26.84 -4.59 -7.23
C LEU A 175 25.65 -3.65 -6.98
N PHE A 176 25.56 -3.00 -5.81
CA PHE A 176 24.49 -2.05 -5.54
C PHE A 176 24.63 -0.77 -6.35
N ILE A 177 25.87 -0.31 -6.56
CA ILE A 177 26.15 0.83 -7.43
C ILE A 177 25.74 0.47 -8.87
N GLU A 178 26.16 -0.71 -9.35
CA GLU A 178 25.79 -1.19 -10.69
C GLU A 178 24.27 -1.34 -10.85
N PHE A 179 23.58 -1.89 -9.87
CA PHE A 179 22.12 -1.98 -9.87
C PHE A 179 21.46 -0.59 -9.93
N ALA A 180 21.92 0.35 -9.11
CA ALA A 180 21.37 1.71 -9.04
C ALA A 180 21.66 2.54 -10.32
N GLU A 181 22.71 2.20 -11.08
CA GLU A 181 22.97 2.78 -12.40
C GLU A 181 22.09 2.19 -13.50
N LEU A 182 21.81 0.89 -13.44
CA LEU A 182 20.99 0.19 -14.43
C LEU A 182 19.49 0.42 -14.26
N VAL A 183 19.01 0.65 -13.02
CA VAL A 183 17.62 0.97 -12.75
C VAL A 183 17.40 2.48 -12.90
N PRO A 184 16.62 2.93 -13.89
CA PRO A 184 16.31 4.35 -14.03
C PRO A 184 15.52 4.86 -12.83
N ALA A 185 15.93 6.02 -12.31
CA ALA A 185 15.25 6.68 -11.21
C ALA A 185 13.86 7.14 -11.63
N GLU A 186 12.92 7.12 -10.69
CA GLU A 186 11.55 7.61 -10.87
C GLU A 186 10.71 6.88 -11.93
N GLN A 187 11.06 5.63 -12.27
CA GLN A 187 10.27 4.79 -13.19
C GLN A 187 9.58 3.61 -12.51
N TYR A 188 10.11 3.12 -11.39
CA TYR A 188 9.60 1.94 -10.70
C TYR A 188 9.22 2.28 -9.27
N THR A 189 8.13 1.70 -8.78
CA THR A 189 7.72 1.80 -7.38
C THR A 189 8.67 1.01 -6.49
N ALA A 190 8.73 1.39 -5.21
CA ALA A 190 9.52 0.64 -4.22
C ALA A 190 9.12 -0.84 -4.15
N ALA A 191 7.83 -1.16 -4.37
CA ALA A 191 7.31 -2.51 -4.33
C ALA A 191 7.80 -3.37 -5.51
N GLU A 192 7.85 -2.81 -6.71
CA GLU A 192 8.34 -3.51 -7.91
C GLU A 192 9.82 -3.85 -7.79
N ILE A 193 10.63 -2.87 -7.37
CA ILE A 193 12.06 -3.07 -7.11
C ILE A 193 12.26 -4.11 -6.02
N GLN A 194 11.51 -4.02 -4.92
CA GLN A 194 11.56 -4.99 -3.84
C GLN A 194 11.17 -6.40 -4.32
N SER A 195 10.14 -6.53 -5.15
CA SER A 195 9.67 -7.80 -5.69
C SER A 195 10.75 -8.48 -6.54
N HIS A 196 11.39 -7.74 -7.44
CA HIS A 196 12.52 -8.24 -8.23
C HIS A 196 13.66 -8.72 -7.33
N LEU A 197 14.06 -7.91 -6.36
CA LEU A 197 15.16 -8.23 -5.45
C LEU A 197 14.87 -9.42 -4.53
N LEU A 198 13.62 -9.58 -4.06
CA LEU A 198 13.22 -10.72 -3.25
C LEU A 198 13.30 -12.04 -4.01
N GLY A 199 13.17 -12.02 -5.34
CA GLY A 199 13.40 -13.19 -6.20
C GLY A 199 14.85 -13.70 -6.17
N PHE A 200 15.80 -12.87 -5.71
CA PHE A 200 17.23 -13.14 -5.68
C PHE A 200 17.85 -12.86 -4.30
N LYS A 201 17.08 -13.00 -3.21
CA LYS A 201 17.49 -12.60 -1.85
C LYS A 201 18.85 -13.16 -1.38
N ASP A 202 19.24 -14.34 -1.86
CA ASP A 202 20.48 -15.03 -1.51
C ASP A 202 21.58 -14.89 -2.59
N GLU A 203 21.24 -14.35 -3.77
CA GLU A 203 22.10 -14.27 -4.95
C GLU A 203 22.12 -12.86 -5.57
N PRO A 204 22.77 -11.87 -4.93
CA PRO A 204 22.79 -10.49 -5.40
C PRO A 204 23.42 -10.32 -6.79
N GLU A 205 24.40 -11.17 -7.16
CA GLU A 205 24.99 -11.15 -8.51
C GLU A 205 23.97 -11.43 -9.61
N LEU A 206 23.05 -12.37 -9.36
CA LEU A 206 22.03 -12.75 -10.34
C LEU A 206 20.97 -11.66 -10.47
N ALA A 207 20.66 -10.98 -9.36
CA ALA A 207 19.75 -9.84 -9.32
C ALA A 207 20.19 -8.71 -10.26
N VAL A 208 21.50 -8.38 -10.25
CA VAL A 208 22.09 -7.36 -11.13
C VAL A 208 22.14 -7.86 -12.58
N LYS A 209 22.57 -9.09 -12.84
CA LYS A 209 22.62 -9.63 -14.21
C LYS A 209 21.25 -9.64 -14.90
N ARG A 210 20.19 -9.94 -14.16
CA ARG A 210 18.81 -9.97 -14.67
C ARG A 210 18.09 -8.64 -14.62
N VAL A 211 18.68 -7.59 -14.02
CA VAL A 211 18.02 -6.29 -13.93
C VAL A 211 17.78 -5.68 -15.31
N ALA A 212 18.72 -5.86 -16.25
CA ALA A 212 18.60 -5.31 -17.60
C ALA A 212 17.51 -6.00 -18.43
N GLU A 213 17.21 -7.27 -18.15
CA GLU A 213 16.09 -8.01 -18.74
C GLU A 213 14.78 -7.56 -18.09
N TRP A 214 14.73 -7.50 -16.76
CA TRP A 214 13.58 -7.04 -16.01
C TRP A 214 13.14 -5.61 -16.38
N VAL A 215 14.09 -4.68 -16.54
CA VAL A 215 13.81 -3.30 -16.97
C VAL A 215 13.20 -3.27 -18.38
N LYS A 216 13.61 -4.18 -19.27
CA LYS A 216 13.04 -4.26 -20.64
C LYS A 216 11.65 -4.87 -20.64
N ASP A 217 11.46 -5.95 -19.88
CA ASP A 217 10.19 -6.68 -19.81
C ASP A 217 9.09 -5.83 -19.17
N THR A 218 9.44 -5.02 -18.17
CA THR A 218 8.47 -4.20 -17.44
C THR A 218 8.05 -2.96 -18.24
N VAL A 219 9.00 -2.31 -18.94
CA VAL A 219 8.69 -1.19 -19.88
C VAL A 219 7.81 -1.63 -21.05
N GLY A 220 7.88 -2.91 -21.45
CA GLY A 220 7.03 -3.49 -22.48
C GLY A 220 5.55 -3.59 -22.10
N VAL A 221 5.22 -3.60 -20.80
CA VAL A 221 3.84 -3.75 -20.32
C VAL A 221 3.11 -2.41 -20.22
N GLU A 222 3.77 -1.32 -19.83
CA GLU A 222 3.13 0.00 -19.68
C GLU A 222 2.72 0.64 -21.02
N PHE A 223 3.47 0.41 -22.11
CA PHE A 223 3.08 0.90 -23.45
C PHE A 223 1.89 0.16 -24.05
N SER A 224 1.53 -1.02 -23.54
CA SER A 224 0.34 -1.76 -23.99
C SER A 224 -0.93 -1.38 -23.22
N SER A 225 -0.79 -0.83 -22.02
CA SER A 225 -1.93 -0.48 -21.13
C SER A 225 -2.44 0.96 -21.31
N SER A 226 -1.73 1.78 -22.10
CA SER A 226 -2.08 3.19 -22.36
C SER A 226 -2.80 3.42 -23.70
N ASN A 227 -3.12 2.34 -24.44
CA ASN A 227 -3.88 2.38 -25.70
C ASN A 227 -4.99 1.32 -25.67
N SER A 228 -6.04 1.53 -24.87
CA SER A 228 -7.35 0.88 -25.02
C SER A 228 -8.43 1.72 -24.39
#